data_AF-A0A1V0PSI7-F1
#
_entry.id   AF-A0A1V0PSI7-F1
#
_cell.length_a   1.000
_cell.length_b   1.000
_cell.length_c   1.000
_cell.angle_alpha   90.00
_cell.angle_beta   90.00
_cell.angle_gamma   90.00
#
_symmetry.space_group_name_H-M   'P 1'
#
loop_
_entity.id
_entity.type
_entity.pdbx_description
1 polymer ?
#
loop_
_entity_poly.entity_id
_entity_poly.type
_entity_poly.pdbx_seq_one_letter_code
_entity_poly.pdbx_strand_id
1 'polypeptide(L)'
;MDPVHEALRRCVLHAWTNLAGQQAFKNVAIDQNLIDWKIEGMATANEQISARLSCGDSANRMCEILSGSAMANIKSADNANAVDLSDDQRVLGALRSMKSLPGYILVRINVSGGAAGHAYIFLSLDRGTNDPLTGHIYQTNVGIHRDTAFGLKQWVEDPKSQTVVDLAEHFEELRSLCGIGDGPHTLPNLVYEKQFTLTDTPLKLSDALGIQSARQTGNPASVSFMWTPMNGSVLYKNVVKIRAITEAGQIKAQGTFF
;
A
#
# COMPACT_ATOMS: atom_id res chain seq x y z
N MET A 1 -6.17 6.95 17.60
CA MET A 1 -5.32 6.59 16.45
C MET A 1 -4.01 7.34 16.59
N ASP A 2 -2.90 6.70 16.25
CA ASP A 2 -1.55 7.31 16.28
C ASP A 2 -1.49 8.59 15.41
N PRO A 3 -0.75 9.65 15.82
CA PRO A 3 -0.73 10.94 15.12
C PRO A 3 -0.21 10.89 13.68
N VAL A 4 0.79 10.06 13.38
CA VAL A 4 1.34 9.91 12.03
C VAL A 4 0.31 9.22 11.13
N HIS A 5 -0.34 8.17 11.63
CA HIS A 5 -1.41 7.49 10.90
C HIS A 5 -2.60 8.40 10.62
N GLU A 6 -3.02 9.18 11.61
CA GLU A 6 -4.10 10.16 11.45
C GLU A 6 -3.73 11.22 10.40
N ALA A 7 -2.51 11.77 10.47
CA ALA A 7 -2.02 12.73 9.50
C ALA A 7 -1.96 12.13 8.07
N LEU A 8 -1.46 10.89 7.94
CA LEU A 8 -1.34 10.22 6.65
C LEU A 8 -2.72 9.95 6.03
N ARG A 9 -3.68 9.50 6.83
CA ARG A 9 -5.06 9.28 6.38
C ARG A 9 -5.71 10.58 5.92
N ARG A 10 -5.60 11.66 6.70
CA ARG A 10 -6.07 12.99 6.29
C ARG A 10 -5.40 13.47 5.01
N CYS A 11 -4.09 13.25 4.89
CA CYS A 11 -3.34 13.60 3.70
C CYS A 11 -3.85 12.84 2.47
N VAL A 12 -4.09 11.53 2.57
CA VAL A 12 -4.65 10.73 1.47
C VAL A 12 -6.04 11.25 1.10
N LEU A 13 -6.93 11.41 2.07
CA LEU A 13 -8.31 11.86 1.84
C LEU A 13 -8.34 13.23 1.16
N HIS A 14 -7.52 14.16 1.65
CA HIS A 14 -7.44 15.50 1.08
C HIS A 14 -6.74 15.51 -0.29
N ALA A 15 -5.62 14.81 -0.45
CA ALA A 15 -4.90 14.77 -1.72
C ALA A 15 -5.74 14.14 -2.84
N TRP A 16 -6.69 13.27 -2.51
CA TRP A 16 -7.56 12.65 -3.51
C TRP A 16 -8.72 13.56 -3.98
N THR A 17 -8.99 14.69 -3.33
CA THR A 17 -10.09 15.59 -3.72
C THR A 17 -9.70 16.63 -4.77
N ASN A 18 -8.40 16.80 -5.07
CA ASN A 18 -7.92 17.80 -6.02
C ASN A 18 -6.77 17.31 -6.90
N LEU A 19 -6.55 17.96 -8.04
CA LEU A 19 -5.54 17.58 -9.03
C LEU A 19 -4.12 17.58 -8.47
N ALA A 20 -3.73 18.62 -7.73
CA ALA A 20 -2.38 18.76 -7.19
C ALA A 20 -2.02 17.63 -6.20
N GLY A 21 -2.98 17.23 -5.37
CA GLY A 21 -2.83 16.07 -4.49
C GLY A 21 -2.77 14.76 -5.24
N GLN A 22 -3.61 14.60 -6.27
CA GLN A 22 -3.54 13.43 -7.11
C GLN A 22 -2.22 13.37 -7.90
N GLN A 23 -1.66 14.49 -8.34
CA GLN A 23 -0.32 14.55 -8.95
C GLN A 23 0.77 14.13 -7.97
N ALA A 24 0.71 14.60 -6.72
CA ALA A 24 1.66 14.22 -5.68
C ALA A 24 1.64 12.70 -5.41
N PHE A 25 0.49 12.05 -5.51
CA PHE A 25 0.33 10.60 -5.32
C PHE A 25 0.43 9.77 -6.61
N LYS A 26 0.22 10.33 -7.81
CA LYS A 26 0.15 9.57 -9.08
C LYS A 26 1.31 9.83 -10.05
N ASN A 27 2.21 10.76 -9.74
CA ASN A 27 3.34 11.16 -10.59
C ASN A 27 2.92 11.50 -12.04
N VAL A 28 1.72 12.05 -12.23
CA VAL A 28 1.27 12.55 -13.53
C VAL A 28 1.90 13.93 -13.74
N ALA A 29 2.93 13.99 -14.57
CA ALA A 29 3.42 15.26 -15.10
C ALA A 29 2.39 15.79 -16.10
N ILE A 30 1.86 16.99 -15.85
CA ILE A 30 1.09 17.71 -16.87
C ILE A 30 2.11 18.47 -17.70
N ASP A 31 2.32 18.03 -18.94
CA ASP A 31 3.11 18.77 -19.91
C ASP A 31 2.21 19.59 -20.85
N GLN A 32 2.83 20.49 -21.63
CA GLN A 32 2.12 21.37 -22.55
C GLN A 32 1.33 20.58 -23.61
N ASN A 33 1.76 19.36 -23.98
CA ASN A 33 1.06 18.52 -24.94
C ASN A 33 -0.28 18.01 -24.38
N LEU A 34 -0.34 17.62 -23.09
CA LEU A 34 -1.59 17.26 -22.41
C LEU A 34 -2.56 18.45 -22.27
N ILE A 35 -2.05 19.68 -22.18
CA ILE A 35 -2.84 20.93 -22.20
C ILE A 35 -3.39 21.20 -23.62
N ASP A 36 -2.54 21.02 -24.64
CA ASP A 36 -2.85 21.32 -26.05
C ASP A 36 -3.80 20.28 -26.68
N TRP A 37 -3.89 19.08 -26.11
CA TRP A 37 -4.83 18.03 -26.53
C TRP A 37 -6.30 18.35 -26.21
N LYS A 38 -6.58 19.51 -25.59
CA LYS A 38 -7.95 19.92 -25.20
C LYS A 38 -8.71 18.76 -24.59
N ILE A 39 -8.11 18.14 -23.57
CA ILE A 39 -8.63 16.96 -22.87
C ILE A 39 -9.83 17.36 -21.99
N GLU A 40 -10.84 17.95 -22.61
CA GLU A 40 -12.19 18.11 -22.07
C GLU A 40 -12.88 16.74 -21.96
N GLY A 41 -12.38 15.71 -22.68
CA GLY A 41 -12.95 14.37 -22.72
C GLY A 41 -12.41 13.33 -21.73
N MET A 42 -11.33 13.61 -20.98
CA MET A 42 -10.81 12.67 -19.94
C MET A 42 -10.71 13.27 -18.53
N ALA A 43 -10.91 14.58 -18.39
CA ALA A 43 -11.13 15.24 -17.11
C ALA A 43 -12.62 15.12 -16.77
N THR A 44 -13.00 14.22 -15.87
CA THR A 44 -14.37 14.23 -15.35
C THR A 44 -14.60 15.53 -14.58
N ALA A 45 -15.37 16.46 -15.15
CA ALA A 45 -16.10 17.62 -14.62
C ALA A 45 -15.47 18.56 -13.56
N ASN A 46 -14.43 18.15 -12.83
CA ASN A 46 -13.88 18.78 -11.62
C ASN A 46 -12.33 18.67 -11.57
N GLU A 47 -11.65 18.60 -12.71
CA GLU A 47 -10.16 18.56 -12.78
C GLU A 47 -9.50 17.33 -12.12
N GLN A 48 -10.21 16.23 -11.87
CA GLN A 48 -9.66 15.02 -11.21
C GLN A 48 -9.16 13.96 -12.21
N ILE A 49 -8.00 13.34 -11.93
CA ILE A 49 -7.46 12.17 -12.63
C ILE A 49 -8.27 10.92 -12.22
N SER A 50 -9.07 10.39 -13.15
CA SER A 50 -9.96 9.23 -12.91
C SER A 50 -9.23 7.87 -12.84
N ALA A 51 -8.01 7.77 -13.36
CA ALA A 51 -7.22 6.54 -13.34
C ALA A 51 -6.81 6.14 -11.91
N ARG A 52 -7.04 4.88 -11.54
CA ARG A 52 -6.61 4.34 -10.24
C ARG A 52 -5.15 3.87 -10.33
N LEU A 53 -4.37 4.03 -9.25
CA LEU A 53 -2.99 3.52 -9.20
C LEU A 53 -2.97 2.00 -9.03
N SER A 54 -2.14 1.32 -9.81
CA SER A 54 -1.86 -0.11 -9.58
C SER A 54 -1.33 -0.33 -8.16
N CYS A 55 -1.53 -1.53 -7.61
CA CYS A 55 -1.04 -1.89 -6.27
C CYS A 55 0.47 -1.64 -6.14
N GLY A 56 1.25 -2.04 -7.15
CA GLY A 56 2.70 -1.80 -7.25
C GLY A 56 3.09 -0.33 -7.23
N ASP A 57 2.44 0.49 -8.07
CA ASP A 57 2.75 1.92 -8.17
C ASP A 57 2.34 2.66 -6.90
N SER A 58 1.21 2.29 -6.29
CA SER A 58 0.76 2.87 -5.03
C SER A 58 1.74 2.56 -3.89
N ALA A 59 2.21 1.31 -3.78
CA ALA A 59 3.16 0.90 -2.76
C ALA A 59 4.53 1.59 -2.96
N ASN A 60 5.02 1.65 -4.20
CA ASN A 60 6.20 2.43 -4.58
C ASN A 60 6.08 3.88 -4.09
N ARG A 61 4.97 4.53 -4.45
CA ARG A 61 4.81 5.96 -4.19
C ARG A 61 4.63 6.28 -2.72
N MET A 62 3.91 5.44 -1.97
CA MET A 62 3.83 5.59 -0.52
C MET A 62 5.21 5.42 0.12
N CYS A 63 6.02 4.47 -0.36
CA CYS A 63 7.40 4.34 0.09
C CYS A 63 8.23 5.60 -0.21
N GLU A 64 8.11 6.18 -1.41
CA GLU A 64 8.78 7.43 -1.77
C GLU A 64 8.37 8.61 -0.89
N ILE A 65 7.07 8.74 -0.63
CA ILE A 65 6.50 9.80 0.23
C ILE A 65 7.02 9.68 1.67
N LEU A 66 7.02 8.45 2.20
CA LEU A 66 7.34 8.22 3.60
C LEU A 66 8.86 8.19 3.83
N SER A 67 9.58 7.41 3.03
CA SER A 67 11.00 7.06 3.22
C SER A 67 11.96 7.59 2.15
N GLY A 68 11.46 8.25 1.11
CA GLY A 68 12.27 8.61 -0.06
C GLY A 68 12.54 7.40 -0.97
N SER A 69 13.62 7.44 -1.74
CA SER A 69 13.94 6.40 -2.74
C SER A 69 14.42 5.06 -2.16
N ALA A 70 14.59 4.96 -0.83
CA ALA A 70 15.22 3.82 -0.16
C ALA A 70 14.50 2.47 -0.36
N MET A 71 13.21 2.48 -0.71
CA MET A 71 12.39 1.27 -0.84
C MET A 71 11.78 1.08 -2.24
N ALA A 72 12.31 1.77 -3.25
CA ALA A 72 11.70 1.81 -4.59
C ALA A 72 11.82 0.48 -5.38
N ASN A 73 12.82 -0.37 -5.10
CA ASN A 73 13.20 -1.44 -6.02
C ASN A 73 13.20 -2.87 -5.44
N ILE A 74 12.05 -3.34 -4.98
CA ILE A 74 11.90 -4.72 -4.45
C ILE A 74 11.83 -5.80 -5.57
N LYS A 75 11.65 -5.41 -6.83
CA LYS A 75 11.38 -6.34 -7.95
C LYS A 75 12.64 -6.92 -8.61
N SER A 76 13.84 -6.46 -8.31
CA SER A 76 15.05 -7.10 -8.82
C SER A 76 15.35 -8.33 -7.98
N ALA A 77 15.47 -9.49 -8.63
CA ALA A 77 15.93 -10.74 -8.00
C ALA A 77 17.27 -10.57 -7.24
N ASP A 78 18.03 -9.51 -7.55
CA ASP A 78 19.31 -9.16 -6.95
C ASP A 78 19.21 -8.18 -5.76
N ASN A 79 18.01 -7.83 -5.28
CA ASN A 79 17.90 -6.95 -4.12
C ASN A 79 18.18 -7.73 -2.84
N ALA A 80 19.44 -7.73 -2.39
CA ALA A 80 19.89 -8.37 -1.15
C ALA A 80 19.10 -7.95 0.11
N ASN A 81 18.42 -6.79 0.06
CA ASN A 81 17.63 -6.28 1.18
C ASN A 81 16.18 -6.81 1.19
N ALA A 82 15.73 -7.51 0.15
CA ALA A 82 14.44 -8.18 0.13
C ALA A 82 14.53 -9.53 0.86
N VAL A 83 13.57 -9.78 1.74
CA VAL A 83 13.42 -11.03 2.49
C VAL A 83 12.27 -11.82 1.89
N ASP A 84 12.54 -13.07 1.49
CA ASP A 84 11.52 -14.01 1.02
C ASP A 84 10.82 -14.66 2.23
N LEU A 85 9.49 -14.72 2.22
CA LEU A 85 8.72 -15.35 3.30
C LEU A 85 8.96 -16.86 3.40
N SER A 86 9.49 -17.52 2.38
CA SER A 86 9.88 -18.93 2.46
C SER A 86 11.17 -19.19 3.25
N ASP A 87 11.96 -18.14 3.53
CA ASP A 87 13.20 -18.23 4.32
C ASP A 87 12.95 -17.87 5.80
N ASP A 88 12.59 -18.88 6.60
CA ASP A 88 12.29 -18.73 8.04
C ASP A 88 13.38 -18.00 8.82
N GLN A 89 14.66 -18.28 8.53
CA GLN A 89 15.77 -17.68 9.28
C GLN A 89 15.91 -16.19 8.95
N ARG A 90 15.79 -15.81 7.68
CA ARG A 90 15.82 -14.39 7.29
C ARG A 90 14.59 -13.64 7.79
N VAL A 91 13.40 -14.25 7.78
CA VAL A 91 12.18 -13.67 8.36
C VAL A 91 12.35 -13.41 9.85
N LEU A 92 12.78 -14.41 10.62
CA LEU A 92 13.01 -14.27 12.06
C LEU A 92 14.09 -13.22 12.37
N GLY A 93 15.18 -13.21 11.58
CA GLY A 93 16.24 -12.20 11.70
C GLY A 93 15.73 -10.78 11.46
N ALA A 94 14.91 -10.59 10.42
CA ALA A 94 14.30 -9.30 10.10
C ALA A 94 13.35 -8.84 11.20
N LEU A 95 12.44 -9.70 11.68
CA LEU A 95 11.51 -9.37 12.76
C LEU A 95 12.24 -9.00 14.06
N ARG A 96 13.31 -9.73 14.42
CA ARG A 96 14.15 -9.38 15.59
C ARG A 96 14.82 -8.01 15.41
N SER A 97 15.33 -7.74 14.21
CA SER A 97 16.00 -6.48 13.88
C SER A 97 15.03 -5.30 13.97
N MET A 98 13.83 -5.43 13.39
CA MET A 98 12.76 -4.43 13.50
C MET A 98 12.36 -4.19 14.97
N LYS A 99 12.17 -5.27 15.77
CA LYS A 99 11.82 -5.15 17.19
C LYS A 99 12.88 -4.41 18.00
N SER A 100 14.16 -4.56 17.64
CA SER A 100 15.27 -3.92 18.36
C SER A 100 15.39 -2.41 18.16
N LEU A 101 14.68 -1.83 17.18
CA LEU A 101 14.77 -0.40 16.84
C LEU A 101 13.53 0.33 17.35
N PRO A 102 13.62 1.48 18.04
CA PRO A 102 12.44 2.26 18.42
C PRO A 102 11.89 3.08 17.24
N GLY A 103 10.68 3.62 17.42
CA GLY A 103 10.00 4.44 16.42
C GLY A 103 9.20 3.62 15.42
N TYR A 104 8.98 4.19 14.25
CA TYR A 104 8.12 3.59 13.23
C TYR A 104 8.93 2.62 12.36
N ILE A 105 8.29 1.54 11.92
CA ILE A 105 8.84 0.62 10.92
C ILE A 105 7.92 0.67 9.69
N LEU A 106 8.50 1.00 8.54
CA LEU A 106 7.82 0.90 7.26
C LEU A 106 8.24 -0.42 6.60
N VAL A 107 7.26 -1.23 6.23
CA VAL A 107 7.46 -2.50 5.53
C VAL A 107 6.71 -2.44 4.21
N ARG A 108 7.39 -2.75 3.13
CA ARG A 108 6.78 -2.96 1.82
C ARG A 108 6.65 -4.45 1.59
N ILE A 109 5.46 -4.91 1.24
CA ILE A 109 5.15 -6.32 1.01
C ILE A 109 4.73 -6.49 -0.44
N ASN A 110 5.31 -7.49 -1.10
CA ASN A 110 5.04 -7.85 -2.48
C ASN A 110 4.68 -9.34 -2.57
N VAL A 111 3.49 -9.62 -3.06
CA VAL A 111 3.03 -10.95 -3.46
C VAL A 111 3.20 -11.05 -4.98
N SER A 112 3.91 -12.08 -5.46
CA SER A 112 4.19 -12.28 -6.88
C SER A 112 3.79 -13.69 -7.31
N GLY A 113 3.06 -13.82 -8.42
CA GLY A 113 2.55 -15.11 -8.91
C GLY A 113 1.21 -15.52 -8.28
N GLY A 114 0.83 -16.79 -8.44
CA GLY A 114 -0.35 -17.38 -7.80
C GLY A 114 -1.71 -16.73 -8.12
N ALA A 115 -1.88 -16.15 -9.32
CA ALA A 115 -3.06 -15.38 -9.75
C ALA A 115 -3.39 -14.12 -8.90
N ALA A 116 -2.56 -13.79 -7.90
CA ALA A 116 -2.83 -12.77 -6.89
C ALA A 116 -1.63 -11.82 -6.68
N GLY A 117 -1.00 -11.40 -7.78
CA GLY A 117 0.11 -10.46 -7.73
C GLY A 117 -0.32 -9.14 -7.08
N HIS A 118 0.23 -8.81 -5.92
CA HIS A 118 -0.19 -7.67 -5.09
C HIS A 118 0.99 -6.95 -4.47
N ALA A 119 0.84 -5.66 -4.17
CA ALA A 119 1.85 -4.89 -3.46
C ALA A 119 1.22 -3.82 -2.59
N TYR A 120 1.73 -3.68 -1.38
CA TYR A 120 1.19 -2.77 -0.38
C TYR A 120 2.24 -2.46 0.68
N ILE A 121 1.91 -1.56 1.61
CA ILE A 121 2.77 -1.25 2.75
C ILE A 121 2.06 -1.57 4.07
N PHE A 122 2.87 -1.91 5.05
CA PHE A 122 2.56 -1.89 6.47
C PHE A 122 3.37 -0.77 7.10
N LEU A 123 2.72 0.07 7.91
CA LEU A 123 3.38 1.08 8.73
C LEU A 123 3.05 0.77 10.19
N SER A 124 4.06 0.54 11.02
CA SER A 124 3.85 0.29 12.45
C SER A 124 3.30 1.54 13.15
N LEU A 125 2.67 1.35 14.31
CA LEU A 125 2.46 2.42 15.27
C LEU A 125 3.81 2.92 15.82
N ASP A 126 3.83 4.08 16.47
CA ASP A 126 4.99 4.47 17.27
C ASP A 126 5.21 3.45 18.40
N ARG A 127 6.47 3.09 18.64
CA ARG A 127 6.80 1.98 19.55
C ARG A 127 8.20 2.10 20.15
N GLY A 128 8.34 1.58 21.37
CA GLY A 128 9.62 1.41 22.05
C GLY A 128 10.39 0.19 21.57
N THR A 129 11.61 0.00 22.08
CA THR A 129 12.40 -1.20 21.77
C THR A 129 11.72 -2.45 22.34
N ASN A 130 11.70 -3.53 21.56
CA ASN A 130 11.03 -4.82 21.85
C ASN A 130 9.51 -4.82 21.92
N ASP A 131 8.85 -3.67 21.76
CA ASP A 131 7.39 -3.61 21.64
C ASP A 131 6.91 -4.41 20.41
N PRO A 132 5.65 -4.91 20.44
CA PRO A 132 5.03 -5.58 19.29
C PRO A 132 5.15 -4.80 17.98
N LEU A 133 5.22 -5.52 16.86
CA LEU A 133 5.24 -4.92 15.52
C LEU A 133 3.82 -4.77 15.00
N THR A 134 3.02 -3.98 15.72
CA THR A 134 1.63 -3.69 15.37
C THR A 134 1.51 -2.42 14.56
N GLY A 135 0.59 -2.38 13.59
CA GLY A 135 0.47 -1.25 12.66
C GLY A 135 -0.77 -1.31 11.77
N HIS A 136 -0.76 -0.49 10.73
CA HIS A 136 -1.84 -0.42 9.74
C HIS A 136 -1.32 -0.71 8.34
N ILE A 137 -2.17 -1.34 7.54
CA ILE A 137 -1.92 -1.62 6.12
C ILE A 137 -2.46 -0.47 5.26
N TYR A 138 -1.69 -0.07 4.25
CA TYR A 138 -2.13 0.85 3.21
C TYR A 138 -1.95 0.18 1.85
N GLN A 139 -3.04 0.09 1.08
CA GLN A 139 -3.06 -0.65 -0.17
C GLN A 139 -4.06 -0.09 -1.19
N THR A 140 -3.87 -0.48 -2.44
CA THR A 140 -4.85 -0.39 -3.51
C THR A 140 -4.98 -1.75 -4.15
N ASN A 141 -6.15 -2.10 -4.68
CA ASN A 141 -6.33 -3.30 -5.47
C ASN A 141 -6.93 -2.89 -6.81
N VAL A 142 -6.12 -2.75 -7.87
CA VAL A 142 -6.57 -2.12 -9.13
C VAL A 142 -6.43 -3.02 -10.34
N GLY A 143 -5.90 -4.24 -10.18
CA GLY A 143 -5.62 -5.11 -11.32
C GLY A 143 -5.73 -6.60 -11.05
N ILE A 144 -6.07 -7.04 -9.84
CA ILE A 144 -6.15 -8.47 -9.54
C ILE A 144 -7.54 -9.00 -9.91
N HIS A 145 -8.60 -8.35 -9.41
CA HIS A 145 -9.97 -8.62 -9.81
C HIS A 145 -10.69 -7.30 -10.06
N ARG A 146 -11.15 -7.09 -11.30
CA ARG A 146 -11.79 -5.84 -11.74
C ARG A 146 -12.97 -5.43 -10.85
N ASP A 147 -13.70 -6.42 -10.36
CA ASP A 147 -14.92 -6.21 -9.58
C ASP A 147 -14.65 -5.95 -8.09
N THR A 148 -13.49 -6.37 -7.57
CA THR A 148 -13.05 -6.04 -6.21
C THR A 148 -12.06 -4.88 -6.21
N ALA A 149 -11.98 -4.13 -7.32
CA ALA A 149 -10.98 -3.10 -7.45
C ALA A 149 -11.33 -1.89 -6.58
N PHE A 150 -10.34 -1.35 -5.88
CA PHE A 150 -10.43 -0.13 -5.08
C PHE A 150 -9.11 0.65 -5.09
N GLY A 151 -9.21 1.98 -4.97
CA GLY A 151 -8.08 2.87 -4.81
C GLY A 151 -7.77 3.18 -3.34
N LEU A 152 -6.71 3.95 -3.12
CA LEU A 152 -6.20 4.24 -1.77
C LEU A 152 -7.19 5.06 -0.94
N LYS A 153 -7.95 5.96 -1.57
CA LYS A 153 -9.03 6.71 -0.91
C LYS A 153 -10.09 5.76 -0.36
N GLN A 154 -10.62 4.86 -1.20
CA GLN A 154 -11.62 3.89 -0.77
C GLN A 154 -11.11 2.99 0.36
N TRP A 155 -9.84 2.56 0.27
CA TRP A 155 -9.21 1.80 1.36
C TRP A 155 -9.19 2.59 2.67
N VAL A 156 -8.71 3.84 2.66
CA VAL A 156 -8.66 4.69 3.86
C VAL A 156 -10.07 5.00 4.40
N GLU A 157 -11.09 5.10 3.56
CA GLU A 157 -12.47 5.29 4.02
C GLU A 157 -13.07 4.02 4.64
N ASP A 158 -12.56 2.84 4.29
CA ASP A 158 -13.06 1.55 4.79
C ASP A 158 -12.67 1.31 6.26
N PRO A 159 -13.61 0.84 7.12
CA PRO A 159 -13.31 0.49 8.51
C PRO A 159 -12.19 -0.54 8.68
N LYS A 160 -12.03 -1.52 7.77
CA LYS A 160 -10.95 -2.52 7.81
C LYS A 160 -9.58 -1.87 7.84
N SER A 161 -9.39 -0.74 7.16
CA SER A 161 -8.10 -0.04 7.11
C SER A 161 -7.64 0.52 8.46
N GLN A 162 -8.53 0.59 9.44
CA GLN A 162 -8.23 1.03 10.81
C GLN A 162 -7.90 -0.12 11.75
N THR A 163 -8.00 -1.36 11.29
CA THR A 163 -7.62 -2.53 12.07
C THR A 163 -6.13 -2.47 12.37
N VAL A 164 -5.76 -2.69 13.62
CA VAL A 164 -4.37 -2.87 14.03
C VAL A 164 -3.97 -4.30 13.71
N VAL A 165 -2.91 -4.46 12.93
CA VAL A 165 -2.40 -5.74 12.44
C VAL A 165 -1.07 -6.01 13.14
N ASP A 166 -0.86 -7.21 13.67
CA ASP A 166 0.48 -7.68 14.06
C ASP A 166 1.20 -8.22 12.82
N LEU A 167 2.41 -7.72 12.55
CA LEU A 167 3.15 -8.05 11.34
C LEU A 167 3.54 -9.54 11.25
N ALA A 168 3.84 -10.19 12.39
CA ALA A 168 4.23 -11.60 12.39
C ALA A 168 3.01 -12.48 12.11
N GLU A 169 1.87 -12.20 12.76
CA GLU A 169 0.60 -12.87 12.45
C GLU A 169 0.20 -12.68 10.99
N HIS A 170 0.38 -11.46 10.46
CA HIS A 170 0.12 -11.16 9.06
C HIS A 170 0.99 -11.98 8.11
N PHE A 171 2.28 -12.17 8.40
CA PHE A 171 3.15 -13.02 7.60
C PHE A 171 2.72 -14.49 7.62
N GLU A 172 2.23 -15.01 8.75
CA GLU A 172 1.68 -16.37 8.82
C GLU A 172 0.38 -16.51 8.00
N GLU A 173 -0.48 -15.50 8.02
CA GLU A 173 -1.68 -15.47 7.17
C GLU A 173 -1.31 -15.47 5.68
N LEU A 174 -0.29 -14.68 5.28
CA LEU A 174 0.22 -14.69 3.90
C LEU A 174 0.84 -16.03 3.51
N ARG A 175 1.58 -16.68 4.42
CA ARG A 175 2.12 -18.03 4.21
C ARG A 175 1.00 -19.02 3.92
N SER A 176 -0.06 -19.01 4.72
CA SER A 176 -1.25 -19.84 4.52
C SER A 176 -1.93 -19.57 3.17
N LEU A 177 -2.14 -18.28 2.83
CA LEU A 177 -2.76 -17.86 1.58
C LEU A 177 -1.96 -18.33 0.36
N CYS A 178 -0.63 -18.17 0.40
CA CYS A 178 0.26 -18.45 -0.72
C CYS A 178 0.72 -19.92 -0.78
N GLY A 179 0.35 -20.75 0.20
CA GLY A 179 0.77 -22.14 0.28
C GLY A 179 2.27 -22.31 0.61
N ILE A 180 2.83 -21.37 1.38
CA ILE A 180 4.21 -21.40 1.84
C ILE A 180 4.24 -22.10 3.21
N GLY A 181 4.93 -23.24 3.30
CA GLY A 181 5.07 -24.01 4.54
C GLY A 181 3.79 -24.69 5.05
N ASP A 182 3.85 -25.22 6.27
CA ASP A 182 2.73 -25.88 6.98
C ASP A 182 1.80 -24.85 7.67
N GLY A 183 1.42 -23.80 6.94
CA GLY A 183 0.58 -22.72 7.47
C GLY A 183 -0.78 -23.23 8.02
N PRO A 184 -1.47 -22.43 8.86
CA PRO A 184 -2.76 -22.83 9.44
C PRO A 184 -3.75 -23.27 8.36
N HIS A 185 -4.61 -24.25 8.69
CA HIS A 185 -5.70 -24.75 7.84
C HIS A 185 -6.85 -23.73 7.63
N THR A 186 -6.54 -22.43 7.61
CA THR A 186 -7.48 -21.38 7.26
C THR A 186 -7.80 -21.46 5.77
N LEU A 187 -9.06 -21.20 5.42
CA LEU A 187 -9.48 -21.13 4.02
C LEU A 187 -8.79 -19.93 3.34
N PRO A 188 -7.98 -20.14 2.29
CA PRO A 188 -7.25 -19.07 1.61
C PRO A 188 -8.15 -17.90 1.18
N ASN A 189 -9.39 -18.21 0.78
CA ASN A 189 -10.35 -17.21 0.34
C ASN A 189 -10.76 -16.25 1.46
N LEU A 190 -10.93 -16.76 2.70
CA LEU A 190 -11.24 -15.92 3.87
C LEU A 190 -10.06 -15.02 4.23
N VAL A 191 -8.84 -15.55 4.14
CA VAL A 191 -7.63 -14.75 4.35
C VAL A 191 -7.54 -13.66 3.28
N TYR A 192 -7.79 -13.99 2.01
CA TYR A 192 -7.81 -13.03 0.92
C TYR A 192 -8.85 -11.92 1.12
N GLU A 193 -10.09 -12.27 1.48
CA GLU A 193 -11.15 -11.28 1.75
C GLU A 193 -10.85 -10.39 2.97
N LYS A 194 -10.27 -10.97 4.01
CA LYS A 194 -9.85 -10.22 5.19
C LYS A 194 -8.76 -9.21 4.82
N GLN A 195 -7.81 -9.62 3.98
CA GLN A 195 -6.59 -8.87 3.72
C GLN A 195 -6.65 -7.94 2.52
N PHE A 196 -7.37 -8.29 1.45
CA PHE A 196 -7.24 -7.65 0.13
C PHE A 196 -8.56 -7.18 -0.50
N THR A 197 -9.66 -7.17 0.26
CA THR A 197 -10.95 -6.62 -0.18
C THR A 197 -11.50 -5.58 0.80
N LEU A 198 -12.35 -4.68 0.29
CA LEU A 198 -13.14 -3.78 1.13
C LEU A 198 -14.16 -4.56 1.96
N THR A 199 -14.72 -3.93 2.99
CA THR A 199 -15.73 -4.54 3.87
C THR A 199 -17.00 -4.92 3.13
N ASP A 200 -17.42 -4.07 2.19
CA ASP A 200 -18.65 -4.20 1.42
C ASP A 200 -18.48 -4.90 0.07
N THR A 201 -17.26 -5.35 -0.24
CA THR A 201 -16.90 -5.90 -1.55
C THR A 201 -16.38 -7.34 -1.38
N PRO A 202 -17.26 -8.32 -1.21
CA PRO A 202 -16.86 -9.72 -1.03
C PRO A 202 -16.20 -10.28 -2.29
N LEU A 203 -15.37 -11.31 -2.11
CA LEU A 203 -14.71 -12.02 -3.19
C LEU A 203 -15.74 -12.83 -3.99
N LYS A 204 -15.70 -12.72 -5.31
CA LYS A 204 -16.57 -13.53 -6.16
C LYS A 204 -16.11 -14.98 -6.19
N LEU A 205 -17.06 -15.89 -6.38
CA LEU A 205 -16.77 -17.33 -6.47
C LEU A 205 -15.75 -17.66 -7.56
N SER A 206 -15.79 -16.97 -8.71
CA SER A 206 -14.81 -17.16 -9.79
C SER A 206 -13.38 -16.84 -9.37
N ASP A 207 -13.21 -15.77 -8.59
CA ASP A 207 -11.91 -15.31 -8.10
C ASP A 207 -11.39 -16.25 -6.98
N ALA A 208 -12.29 -16.68 -6.10
CA ALA A 208 -12.04 -17.68 -5.07
C ALA A 208 -11.56 -19.02 -5.65
N LEU A 209 -12.18 -19.48 -6.74
CA LEU A 209 -11.75 -20.68 -7.47
C LEU A 209 -10.40 -20.47 -8.16
N GLY A 210 -10.13 -19.26 -8.66
CA GLY A 210 -8.83 -18.89 -9.24
C GLY A 210 -7.68 -19.01 -8.23
N ILE A 211 -7.87 -18.46 -7.02
CA ILE A 211 -6.89 -18.56 -5.92
C ILE A 211 -6.65 -20.03 -5.53
N GLN A 212 -7.71 -20.81 -5.40
CA GLN A 212 -7.59 -22.24 -5.06
C GLN A 212 -6.87 -23.04 -6.14
N SER A 213 -7.19 -22.80 -7.42
CA SER A 213 -6.56 -23.45 -8.56
C SER A 213 -5.07 -23.11 -8.66
N ALA A 214 -4.70 -21.83 -8.49
CA ALA A 214 -3.31 -21.38 -8.52
C ALA A 214 -2.45 -22.07 -7.45
N ARG A 215 -3.03 -22.29 -6.26
CA ARG A 215 -2.38 -23.03 -5.17
C ARG A 215 -2.20 -24.52 -5.48
N GLN A 216 -3.15 -25.16 -6.16
CA GLN A 216 -3.13 -26.60 -6.46
C GLN A 216 -2.27 -26.97 -7.68
N THR A 217 -2.15 -26.06 -8.65
CA THR A 217 -1.49 -26.32 -9.95
C THR A 217 0.02 -26.13 -9.95
N GLY A 218 0.63 -25.85 -8.79
CA GLY A 218 2.09 -25.76 -8.65
C GLY A 218 2.71 -24.44 -9.13
N ASN A 219 1.93 -23.36 -9.24
CA ASN A 219 2.44 -22.00 -9.42
C ASN A 219 2.21 -21.16 -8.14
N PRO A 220 2.84 -21.55 -7.02
CA PRO A 220 2.63 -20.88 -5.73
C PRO A 220 3.04 -19.40 -5.84
N ALA A 221 2.29 -18.54 -5.16
CA ALA A 221 2.70 -17.16 -5.00
C ALA A 221 3.96 -17.12 -4.12
N SER A 222 4.93 -16.30 -4.51
CA SER A 222 6.03 -15.91 -3.65
C SER A 222 5.64 -14.63 -2.92
N VAL A 223 6.12 -14.47 -1.68
CA VAL A 223 5.95 -13.23 -0.94
C VAL A 223 7.32 -12.75 -0.52
N SER A 224 7.62 -11.50 -0.83
CA SER A 224 8.85 -10.83 -0.41
C SER A 224 8.52 -9.52 0.29
N PHE A 225 9.38 -9.11 1.22
CA PHE A 225 9.25 -7.80 1.85
C PHE A 225 10.60 -7.10 2.00
N MET A 226 10.53 -5.78 2.08
CA MET A 226 11.62 -4.91 2.48
C MET A 226 11.15 -4.04 3.63
N TRP A 227 12.07 -3.56 4.45
CA TRP A 227 11.71 -2.69 5.55
C TRP A 227 12.78 -1.64 5.83
N THR A 228 12.37 -0.55 6.46
CA THR A 228 13.27 0.50 6.95
C THR A 228 12.72 1.08 8.26
N PRO A 229 13.59 1.43 9.22
CA PRO A 229 13.17 2.24 10.34
C PRO A 229 12.84 3.67 9.87
N MET A 230 11.91 4.30 10.57
CA MET A 230 11.38 5.60 10.25
C MET A 230 11.32 6.49 11.49
N ASN A 231 11.79 7.73 11.32
CA ASN A 231 11.68 8.74 12.37
C ASN A 231 10.30 9.41 12.30
N GLY A 232 9.53 9.32 13.39
CA GLY A 232 8.17 9.88 13.46
C GLY A 232 8.09 11.37 13.13
N SER A 233 9.08 12.18 13.55
CA SER A 233 9.11 13.60 13.25
C SER A 233 9.34 13.89 11.77
N VAL A 234 10.13 13.06 11.09
CA VAL A 234 10.38 13.17 9.65
C VAL A 234 9.15 12.71 8.87
N LEU A 235 8.55 11.59 9.27
CA LEU A 235 7.29 11.10 8.70
C LEU A 235 6.20 12.16 8.78
N TYR A 236 5.97 12.70 9.97
CA TYR A 236 4.96 13.74 10.19
C TYR A 236 5.24 14.98 9.34
N LYS A 237 6.50 15.45 9.28
CA LYS A 237 6.90 16.58 8.42
C LYS A 237 6.63 16.31 6.94
N ASN A 238 6.96 15.11 6.44
CA ASN A 238 6.73 14.74 5.04
C ASN A 238 5.23 14.75 4.70
N VAL A 239 4.41 14.15 5.57
CA VAL A 239 2.94 14.12 5.41
C VAL A 239 2.33 15.53 5.46
N VAL A 240 2.75 16.35 6.43
CA VAL A 240 2.29 17.75 6.54
C VAL A 240 2.73 18.57 5.33
N LYS A 241 3.94 18.35 4.81
CA LYS A 241 4.45 19.07 3.63
C LYS A 241 3.62 18.75 2.38
N ILE A 242 3.23 17.48 2.20
CA ILE A 242 2.34 17.09 1.10
C ILE A 242 0.99 17.80 1.26
N ARG A 243 0.41 17.77 2.46
CA ARG A 243 -0.85 18.48 2.73
C ARG A 243 -0.76 20.00 2.48
N ALA A 244 0.34 20.64 2.87
CA ALA A 244 0.55 22.06 2.60
C ALA A 244 0.68 22.36 1.09
N ILE A 245 1.33 21.49 0.32
CA ILE A 245 1.42 21.61 -1.15
C ILE A 245 0.03 21.46 -1.77
N THR A 246 -0.79 20.52 -1.29
CA THR A 246 -2.16 20.34 -1.80
C THR A 246 -3.08 21.50 -1.44
N GLU A 247 -2.95 22.07 -0.23
CA GLU A 247 -3.70 23.26 0.19
C GLU A 247 -3.25 24.51 -0.59
N ALA A 248 -1.94 24.69 -0.82
CA ALA A 248 -1.42 25.82 -1.61
C ALA A 248 -1.75 25.72 -3.11
N GLY A 249 -1.85 24.49 -3.64
CA GLY A 249 -2.31 24.23 -5.02
C GLY A 249 -3.76 24.68 -5.26
N GLN A 250 -4.62 24.63 -4.24
CA GLN A 250 -5.98 25.19 -4.31
C GLN A 250 -5.98 26.72 -4.40
N ILE A 251 -5.00 27.40 -3.79
CA ILE A 251 -4.92 28.87 -3.80
C ILE A 251 -4.51 29.39 -5.19
N LYS A 252 -3.68 28.65 -5.94
CA LYS A 252 -3.29 29.05 -7.31
C LYS A 252 -4.39 28.82 -8.36
N ALA A 253 -5.37 27.96 -8.11
CA ALA A 253 -6.46 27.68 -9.04
C ALA A 253 -7.59 28.73 -9.02
N GLN A 254 -7.59 29.67 -8.06
CA GLN A 254 -8.63 30.71 -7.94
C GLN A 254 -8.15 32.13 -8.26
N GLY A 255 -6.98 32.30 -8.90
CA GLY A 255 -6.32 33.60 -8.98
C GLY A 255 -5.77 33.97 -10.35
N THR A 256 -6.62 34.06 -11.38
CA THR A 256 -6.36 34.91 -12.55
C THR A 256 -7.68 35.39 -13.16
N PHE A 257 -8.19 36.51 -12.64
CA PHE A 257 -8.84 37.55 -13.43
C PHE A 257 -8.58 38.89 -12.73
N PHE A 258 -7.53 39.58 -13.18
CA PHE A 258 -7.47 41.03 -13.27
C PHE A 258 -6.84 41.37 -14.62
#